data_AF-A0A2E1ZRG9-F1
#
_entry.id   AF-A0A2E1ZRG9-F1
#
_cell.length_a   1.000
_cell.length_b   1.000
_cell.length_c   1.000
_cell.angle_alpha   90.00
_cell.angle_beta   90.00
_cell.angle_gamma   90.00
#
_symmetry.space_group_name_H-M   'P 1'
#
loop_
_entity.id
_entity.type
_entity.pdbx_description
1 polymer ?
#
loop_
_entity_poly.entity_id
_entity_poly.type
_entity_poly.pdbx_seq_one_letter_code
_entity_poly.pdbx_strand_id
1 'polypeptide(L)'
;MKLLFKLIMISMFSFMYSNCLDIDNQTDCIAQDHCEWHADDSACEDAEGDHNDHDHGDEEHCEDFATEADCGMHSECEWHADDSACEDAEGDHDEHDHGDGDGHDHGDEEHCEDFATEADCGMHSECEWHADDSA
;
A
#
# COMPACT_ATOMS: atom_id res chain seq x y z
N MET A 1 38.42 -13.59 -18.85
CA MET A 1 37.23 -13.13 -19.59
C MET A 1 35.92 -13.45 -18.88
N LYS A 2 35.67 -14.70 -18.43
CA LYS A 2 34.44 -15.06 -17.69
C LYS A 2 34.23 -14.31 -16.36
N LEU A 3 35.30 -14.04 -15.61
CA LEU A 3 35.23 -13.26 -14.36
C LEU A 3 34.95 -11.77 -14.60
N LEU A 4 35.55 -11.19 -15.64
CA LEU A 4 35.28 -9.81 -16.06
C LEU A 4 33.82 -9.64 -16.48
N PHE A 5 33.26 -10.59 -17.22
CA PHE A 5 31.85 -10.55 -17.61
C PHE A 5 30.89 -10.59 -16.41
N LYS A 6 31.21 -11.39 -15.40
CA LYS A 6 30.42 -11.44 -14.15
C LYS A 6 30.50 -10.14 -13.36
N LEU A 7 31.69 -9.53 -13.27
CA LEU A 7 31.87 -8.25 -12.58
C LEU A 7 31.15 -7.10 -13.28
N ILE A 8 31.15 -7.09 -14.62
CA ILE A 8 30.40 -6.10 -15.42
C ILE A 8 28.90 -6.26 -15.19
N MET A 9 28.38 -7.49 -15.21
CA MET A 9 26.95 -7.72 -14.95
C MET A 9 26.56 -7.29 -13.54
N ILE A 10 27.33 -7.68 -12.52
CA ILE A 10 27.06 -7.29 -11.12
C ILE A 10 27.07 -5.76 -10.97
N SER A 11 28.02 -5.05 -11.59
CA SER A 11 28.03 -3.59 -11.49
C SER A 11 26.82 -2.96 -12.17
N MET A 12 26.41 -3.47 -13.34
CA MET A 12 25.22 -2.97 -14.05
C MET A 12 23.93 -3.19 -13.25
N PHE A 13 23.80 -4.32 -12.55
CA PHE A 13 22.66 -4.57 -11.66
C PHE A 13 22.66 -3.65 -10.43
N SER A 14 23.82 -3.27 -9.90
CA SER A 14 23.90 -2.31 -8.79
C SER A 14 23.54 -0.87 -9.20
N PHE A 15 23.75 -0.47 -10.45
CA PHE A 15 23.30 0.84 -10.94
C PHE A 15 21.80 0.88 -11.28
N MET A 16 21.15 -0.27 -11.48
CA MET A 16 19.70 -0.35 -11.72
C MET A 16 18.86 -0.43 -10.45
N TYR A 17 19.48 -0.53 -9.26
CA TYR A 17 18.80 -0.65 -7.97
C TYR A 17 19.09 0.54 -7.05
N SER A 18 19.25 1.74 -7.60
CA SER A 18 19.19 2.97 -6.81
C SER A 18 17.71 3.31 -6.60
N ASN A 19 17.19 2.99 -5.41
CA ASN A 19 15.85 3.44 -5.01
C ASN A 19 15.89 4.98 -4.91
N CYS A 20 14.86 5.65 -5.42
CA CYS A 20 14.78 7.11 -5.40
C CYS A 20 14.76 7.68 -3.97
N LEU A 21 14.33 6.88 -2.99
CA LEU A 21 14.29 7.21 -1.56
C LEU A 21 15.63 7.64 -0.96
N ASP A 22 16.75 7.19 -1.52
CA ASP A 22 18.08 7.57 -1.02
C ASP A 22 18.56 8.94 -1.55
N ILE A 23 17.76 9.61 -2.39
CA ILE A 23 18.08 10.87 -3.04
C ILE A 23 17.35 12.02 -2.33
N ASP A 24 18.11 12.88 -1.65
CA ASP A 24 17.58 14.03 -0.88
C ASP A 24 17.70 15.37 -1.62
N ASN A 25 18.09 15.35 -2.90
CA ASN A 25 18.34 16.55 -3.70
C ASN A 25 17.61 16.51 -5.05
N GLN A 26 16.86 17.57 -5.34
CA GLN A 26 16.16 17.79 -6.60
C GLN A 26 17.02 17.55 -7.86
N THR A 27 18.27 18.02 -7.86
CA THR A 27 19.15 17.93 -9.05
C THR A 27 19.51 16.50 -9.37
N ASP A 28 19.75 15.70 -8.35
CA ASP A 28 20.15 14.30 -8.49
C ASP A 28 18.92 13.42 -8.77
N CYS A 29 17.75 13.80 -8.23
CA CYS A 29 16.49 13.12 -8.49
C CYS A 29 16.08 13.23 -9.96
N ILE A 30 16.06 14.45 -10.51
CA ILE A 30 15.72 14.72 -11.92
C ILE A 30 16.78 14.14 -12.89
N ALA A 31 17.97 13.82 -12.40
CA ALA A 31 19.00 13.16 -13.20
C ALA A 31 18.77 11.66 -13.36
N GLN A 32 17.91 11.05 -12.54
CA GLN A 32 17.47 9.67 -12.67
C GLN A 32 16.22 9.60 -13.56
N ASP A 33 16.19 8.61 -14.45
CA ASP A 33 15.11 8.42 -15.43
C ASP A 33 13.85 7.79 -14.81
N HIS A 34 14.02 7.13 -13.65
CA HIS A 34 12.97 6.42 -12.92
C HIS A 34 12.57 7.11 -11.61
N CYS A 35 13.00 8.36 -11.37
CA CYS A 35 12.67 9.11 -10.17
C CYS A 35 11.93 10.41 -10.48
N GLU A 36 10.97 10.77 -9.63
CA GLU A 36 10.24 12.02 -9.65
C GLU A 36 10.50 12.83 -8.38
N TRP A 37 10.68 14.14 -8.55
CA TRP A 37 10.87 15.06 -7.44
C TRP A 37 9.54 15.67 -7.01
N HIS A 38 9.13 15.37 -5.77
CA HIS A 38 7.95 15.93 -5.13
C HIS A 38 8.35 17.21 -4.40
N ALA A 39 8.10 18.36 -5.04
CA ALA A 39 8.47 19.66 -4.49
C ALA A 39 7.74 20.01 -3.19
N ASP A 40 6.53 19.46 -3.00
CA ASP A 40 5.71 19.65 -1.81
C ASP A 40 6.33 18.97 -0.59
N ASP A 41 6.87 17.76 -0.77
CA ASP A 41 7.46 16.96 0.30
C ASP A 41 8.99 17.06 0.36
N SER A 42 9.60 17.77 -0.61
CA SER A 42 11.05 17.80 -0.81
C SER A 42 11.66 16.40 -0.85
N ALA A 43 10.94 15.47 -1.46
CA ALA A 43 11.26 14.06 -1.52
C ALA A 43 11.48 13.61 -2.97
N CYS A 44 12.28 12.57 -3.13
CA CYS A 44 12.49 11.89 -4.40
C CYS A 44 11.87 10.50 -4.33
N GLU A 45 10.91 10.23 -5.21
CA GLU A 45 10.16 8.96 -5.24
C GLU A 45 10.31 8.30 -6.61
N ASP A 46 10.00 7.01 -6.70
CA ASP A 46 10.04 6.31 -7.97
C ASP A 46 8.92 6.87 -8.88
N ALA A 47 9.28 7.32 -10.08
CA ALA A 47 8.35 7.91 -11.05
C ALA A 47 7.28 6.92 -11.54
N GLU A 48 7.50 5.62 -11.35
CA GLU A 48 6.56 4.54 -11.69
C GLU A 48 5.85 3.97 -10.45
N GLY A 49 5.72 4.78 -9.39
CA GLY A 49 5.05 4.41 -8.15
C GLY A 49 3.54 4.70 -8.11
N ASP A 50 2.90 5.05 -9.23
CA ASP A 50 1.44 5.09 -9.29
C ASP A 50 0.87 3.68 -9.51
N HIS A 51 0.94 2.85 -8.46
CA HIS A 51 0.03 1.71 -8.32
C HIS A 51 -1.37 2.15 -7.84
N ASN A 52 -1.80 3.39 -8.09
CA ASN A 52 -3.22 3.74 -8.17
C ASN A 52 -3.74 3.73 -9.62
N ASP A 53 -3.19 2.88 -10.48
CA ASP A 53 -4.00 2.23 -11.52
C ASP A 53 -4.96 1.20 -10.85
N HIS A 54 -5.78 1.68 -9.91
CA HIS A 54 -7.19 1.28 -9.88
C HIS A 54 -7.94 2.15 -10.89
N ASP A 55 -7.40 2.22 -12.11
CA ASP A 55 -8.17 2.53 -13.30
C ASP A 55 -9.10 1.32 -13.53
N HIS A 56 -10.18 1.26 -12.74
CA HIS A 56 -11.43 0.65 -13.14
C HIS A 56 -12.05 1.53 -14.25
N GLY A 57 -11.26 1.87 -15.27
CA GLY A 57 -11.52 2.90 -16.27
C GLY A 57 -12.47 2.50 -17.38
N ASP A 58 -13.24 1.42 -17.20
CA ASP A 58 -14.25 0.97 -18.16
C ASP A 58 -15.18 -0.10 -17.56
N GLU A 59 -15.23 -0.25 -16.23
CA GLU A 59 -16.18 -1.15 -15.58
C GLU A 59 -17.44 -0.35 -15.26
N GLU A 60 -18.44 -0.46 -16.14
CA GLU A 60 -19.79 0.06 -15.92
C GLU A 60 -20.26 -0.40 -14.53
N HIS A 61 -20.39 0.53 -13.60
CA HIS A 61 -20.81 0.19 -12.25
C HIS A 61 -22.33 -0.06 -12.24
N CYS A 62 -22.80 -0.94 -11.36
CA CYS A 62 -24.21 -1.30 -11.33
C CYS A 62 -25.14 -0.09 -11.14
N GLU A 63 -24.69 0.94 -10.42
CA GLU A 63 -25.42 2.19 -10.21
C GLU A 63 -25.67 3.01 -11.49
N ASP A 64 -24.96 2.74 -12.59
CA ASP A 64 -25.17 3.41 -13.86
C ASP A 64 -26.46 2.92 -14.57
N PHE A 65 -26.98 1.75 -14.18
CA PHE A 65 -28.17 1.14 -14.78
C PHE A 65 -29.48 1.63 -14.13
N ALA A 66 -30.12 2.61 -14.75
CA ALA A 66 -31.37 3.20 -14.25
C ALA A 66 -32.65 2.37 -14.53
N THR A 67 -32.55 1.16 -15.09
CA THR A 67 -33.71 0.31 -15.37
C THR A 67 -33.46 -1.16 -15.04
N GLU A 68 -34.47 -1.84 -14.50
CA GLU A 68 -34.44 -3.28 -14.20
C GLU A 68 -33.99 -4.14 -15.40
N ALA A 69 -34.39 -3.74 -16.61
CA ALA A 69 -34.04 -4.46 -17.83
C ALA A 69 -32.55 -4.34 -18.21
N ASP A 70 -31.92 -3.21 -17.87
CA ASP A 70 -30.50 -2.94 -18.13
C ASP A 70 -29.66 -3.59 -17.03
N CYS A 71 -30.05 -3.39 -15.77
CA CYS A 71 -29.47 -4.04 -14.59
C CYS A 71 -29.44 -5.58 -14.74
N GLY A 72 -30.55 -6.19 -15.17
CA GLY A 72 -30.65 -7.64 -15.36
C GLY A 72 -29.90 -8.19 -16.57
N MET A 73 -29.25 -7.34 -17.38
CA MET A 73 -28.29 -7.79 -18.40
C MET A 73 -26.90 -8.03 -17.82
N HIS A 74 -26.63 -7.49 -16.63
CA HIS A 74 -25.40 -7.61 -15.88
C HIS A 74 -25.57 -8.64 -14.78
N SER A 75 -24.67 -9.64 -14.74
CA SER A 75 -24.75 -10.76 -13.79
C SER A 75 -24.24 -10.41 -12.39
N GLU A 76 -23.41 -9.38 -12.34
CA GLU A 76 -22.79 -8.75 -11.20
C GLU A 76 -23.73 -7.76 -10.49
N CYS A 77 -24.88 -7.43 -11.09
CA CYS A 77 -25.82 -6.45 -10.58
C CYS A 77 -27.16 -7.08 -10.16
N GLU A 78 -27.73 -6.56 -9.07
CA GLU A 78 -29.06 -6.89 -8.57
C GLU A 78 -29.97 -5.65 -8.58
N TRP A 79 -31.21 -5.85 -9.04
CA TRP A 79 -32.21 -4.79 -9.04
C TRP A 79 -32.95 -4.74 -7.70
N HIS A 80 -32.80 -3.62 -7.00
CA HIS A 80 -33.50 -3.33 -5.75
C HIS A 80 -34.81 -2.59 -6.04
N ALA A 81 -35.90 -3.36 -6.18
CA ALA A 81 -37.23 -2.81 -6.50
C ALA A 81 -37.76 -1.83 -5.44
N ASP A 82 -37.31 -1.95 -4.19
CA ASP A 82 -37.67 -1.06 -3.09
C ASP A 82 -37.15 0.37 -3.31
N ASP A 83 -35.94 0.50 -3.84
CA ASP A 83 -35.27 1.79 -4.10
C ASP A 83 -35.27 2.19 -5.58
N SER A 84 -35.78 1.31 -6.45
CA SER A 84 -35.71 1.47 -7.91
C SER A 84 -34.28 1.76 -8.38
N ALA A 85 -33.32 1.04 -7.79
CA ALA A 85 -31.89 1.18 -8.00
C ALA A 85 -31.30 -0.17 -8.44
N CYS A 86 -30.19 -0.10 -9.16
CA CYS A 86 -29.37 -1.26 -9.49
C CYS A 86 -28.09 -1.16 -8.65
N GLU A 87 -27.79 -2.20 -7.88
CA GLU A 87 -26.62 -2.26 -7.00
C GLU A 87 -25.87 -3.56 -7.27
N ASP A 88 -24.65 -3.69 -6.78
CA ASP A 88 -23.91 -4.95 -6.90
C ASP A 88 -24.69 -6.08 -6.23
N ALA A 89 -24.80 -7.22 -6.91
CA ALA A 89 -25.44 -8.39 -6.33
C ALA A 89 -24.64 -8.83 -5.09
N GLU A 90 -25.32 -9.05 -3.96
CA GLU A 90 -24.68 -9.50 -2.71
C GLU A 90 -24.11 -10.93 -2.86
N GLY A 91 -22.95 -11.05 -3.50
CA GLY A 91 -22.34 -12.32 -3.84
C GLY A 91 -21.01 -12.13 -4.59
N ASP A 92 -19.92 -12.39 -3.87
CA ASP A 92 -18.51 -12.20 -4.24
C ASP A 92 -17.93 -10.78 -4.05
N HIS A 93 -18.37 -10.09 -2.99
CA HIS A 93 -17.40 -9.33 -2.21
C HIS A 93 -16.42 -10.35 -1.61
N ASP A 94 -15.30 -10.60 -2.29
CA ASP A 94 -14.05 -10.78 -1.55
C ASP A 94 -14.03 -9.63 -0.55
N GLU A 95 -14.17 -9.99 0.73
CA GLU A 95 -14.28 -9.07 1.86
C GLU A 95 -13.00 -8.24 2.00
N HIS A 96 -12.76 -7.32 1.08
CA HIS A 96 -11.97 -6.13 1.34
C HIS A 96 -12.90 -5.15 2.05
N ASP A 97 -13.09 -5.48 3.32
CA ASP A 97 -13.48 -4.57 4.39
C ASP A 97 -12.62 -3.30 4.24
N HIS A 98 -13.13 -2.30 3.52
CA HIS A 98 -12.68 -0.93 3.64
C HIS A 98 -13.22 -0.38 4.96
N GLY A 99 -12.74 -0.99 6.04
CA GLY A 99 -12.71 -0.38 7.34
C GLY A 99 -11.85 0.87 7.21
N ASP A 100 -12.50 2.02 7.26
CA ASP A 100 -11.91 3.28 7.70
C ASP A 100 -11.25 3.03 9.07
N GLY A 101 -10.01 2.59 9.04
CA GLY A 101 -9.22 2.27 10.20
C GLY A 101 -7.77 2.22 9.76
N ASP A 102 -7.00 3.17 10.29
CA ASP A 102 -5.54 3.18 10.32
C ASP A 102 -4.97 1.87 10.89
N GLY A 103 -5.07 0.81 10.11
CA GLY A 103 -4.52 -0.50 10.38
C GLY A 103 -3.11 -0.56 9.85
N HIS A 104 -2.20 0.16 10.51
CA HIS A 104 -0.79 -0.22 10.49
C HIS A 104 -0.71 -1.69 10.96
N ASP A 105 -0.60 -2.59 9.99
CA ASP A 105 -0.23 -3.97 10.20
C ASP A 105 1.23 -4.00 10.66
N HIS A 106 1.41 -3.81 11.96
CA HIS A 106 2.56 -4.24 12.73
C HIS A 106 2.16 -5.52 13.48
N GLY A 107 1.74 -6.56 12.75
CA GLY A 107 1.33 -7.86 13.29
C GLY A 107 2.44 -8.72 13.92
N ASP A 108 3.64 -8.16 14.12
CA ASP A 108 4.79 -8.86 14.68
C ASP A 108 5.80 -7.94 15.40
N GLU A 109 5.44 -6.68 15.66
CA GLU A 109 6.22 -5.81 16.55
C GLU A 109 5.62 -5.87 17.97
N GLU A 110 6.22 -6.71 18.81
CA GLU A 110 5.98 -6.74 20.25
C GLU A 110 6.19 -5.32 20.81
N HIS A 111 5.10 -4.63 21.13
CA HIS A 111 5.17 -3.30 21.69
C HIS A 111 5.60 -3.37 23.16
N CYS A 112 6.43 -2.41 23.60
CA CYS A 112 7.02 -2.46 24.95
C CYS A 112 5.98 -2.45 26.08
N GLU A 113 4.79 -1.92 25.82
CA GLU A 113 3.62 -1.91 26.70
C GLU A 113 2.93 -3.26 26.89
N ASP A 114 3.20 -4.25 26.05
CA ASP A 114 2.58 -5.59 26.15
C ASP A 114 3.29 -6.49 27.19
N PHE A 115 4.50 -6.11 27.59
CA PHE A 115 5.28 -6.85 28.58
C PHE A 115 4.73 -6.61 30.00
N ALA A 116 4.15 -7.63 30.61
CA ALA A 116 3.61 -7.54 31.97
C ALA A 116 4.66 -7.69 33.09
N THR A 117 5.92 -7.98 32.75
CA THR A 117 7.01 -8.18 33.71
C THR A 117 8.34 -7.60 33.23
N GLU A 118 9.13 -7.09 34.18
CA GLU A 118 10.49 -6.60 33.93
C GLU A 118 11.38 -7.64 33.23
N ALA A 119 11.17 -8.93 33.51
CA ALA A 119 11.95 -10.02 32.92
C ALA A 119 11.67 -10.21 31.42
N ASP A 120 10.46 -9.94 30.97
CA ASP A 120 10.03 -10.07 29.57
C ASP A 120 10.48 -8.85 28.77
N CYS A 121 10.24 -7.65 29.33
CA CYS A 121 10.73 -6.38 28.80
C CYS A 121 12.27 -6.37 28.65
N GLY A 122 12.99 -6.97 29.61
CA GLY A 122 14.46 -7.04 29.59
C GLY A 122 15.06 -7.96 28.52
N MET A 123 14.25 -8.75 27.81
CA MET A 123 14.70 -9.53 26.65
C MET A 123 14.71 -8.70 25.36
N HIS A 124 14.06 -7.53 25.37
CA HIS A 124 13.92 -6.59 24.25
C HIS A 124 14.77 -5.34 24.51
N SER A 125 15.82 -5.18 23.71
CA SER A 125 16.82 -4.11 23.93
C SER A 125 16.30 -2.69 23.70
N GLU A 126 15.19 -2.60 22.97
CA GLU A 126 14.47 -1.41 22.59
C GLU A 126 13.47 -0.94 23.67
N CYS A 127 13.22 -1.75 24.71
CA CYS A 127 12.22 -1.47 25.73
C CYS A 127 12.84 -1.09 27.10
N GLU A 128 12.26 -0.08 27.74
CA GLU A 128 12.64 0.36 29.10
C GLU A 128 11.48 0.15 30.06
N TRP A 129 11.71 -0.60 31.13
CA TRP A 129 10.68 -0.88 32.13
C TRP A 129 10.41 0.36 33.01
N HIS A 130 9.20 0.88 32.92
CA HIS A 130 8.68 1.87 33.87
C HIS A 130 7.72 1.18 34.82
N ALA A 131 8.16 0.96 36.07
CA ALA A 131 7.24 0.53 37.11
C ALA A 131 6.23 1.67 37.36
N ASP A 132 4.96 1.46 37.03
CA ASP A 132 3.90 2.40 37.38
C ASP A 132 3.83 2.54 38.91
N ASP A 133 4.31 3.68 39.41
CA ASP A 133 4.13 4.11 40.81
C ASP A 133 2.66 4.49 41.04
N SER A 134 1.78 3.50 41.12
CA SER A 134 0.39 3.67 41.57
C SER A 134 0.27 3.25 43.04
N ALA A 135 0.06 4.26 43.89
CA ALA A 135 -0.19 4.17 45.33
C ALA A 135 -1.47 3.42 45.71
#